data_AF-A0A936NEM6-F1
#
_entry.id   AF-A0A936NEM6-F1
#
_cell.length_a   1.000
_cell.length_b   1.000
_cell.length_c   1.000
_cell.angle_alpha   90.00
_cell.angle_beta   90.00
_cell.angle_gamma   90.00
#
_symmetry.space_group_name_H-M   'P 1'
#
loop_
_entity.id
_entity.type
_entity.pdbx_description
1 polymer ?
#
loop_
_entity_poly.entity_id
_entity_poly.type
_entity_poly.pdbx_seq_one_letter_code
_entity_poly.pdbx_strand_id
1 'polypeptide(L)'
;MRDYTHPVMSAESAAAQRVLPTIQGLGSVWHCGAWCGYGFHEDGAESGLAVGQALGGDVPWELIRRVDRPASIVTETARAKELV
;
A
#
# COMPACT_ATOMS: atom_id res chain seq x y z
N MET A 1 -14.37 -24.13 12.01
CA MET A 1 -14.90 -22.79 11.68
C MET A 1 -13.70 -21.86 11.58
N ARG A 2 -13.59 -21.03 10.53
CA ARG A 2 -12.51 -20.04 10.43
C ARG A 2 -13.08 -18.70 10.86
N ASP A 3 -12.45 -18.08 11.85
CA ASP A 3 -12.78 -16.72 12.26
C ASP A 3 -12.03 -15.75 11.34
N TYR A 4 -12.78 -14.93 10.62
CA TYR A 4 -12.24 -13.85 9.79
C TYR A 4 -12.44 -12.53 10.53
N THR A 5 -11.36 -11.75 10.62
CA THR A 5 -11.41 -10.42 11.21
C THR A 5 -11.36 -9.40 10.08
N HIS A 6 -12.25 -8.41 10.10
CA HIS A 6 -12.28 -7.33 9.12
C HIS A 6 -11.47 -6.12 9.64
N PRO A 7 -10.78 -5.38 8.75
CA PRO A 7 -10.14 -4.11 9.13
C PRO A 7 -11.19 -3.14 9.70
N VAL A 8 -10.87 -2.54 10.85
CA VAL A 8 -11.68 -1.47 11.42
C VAL A 8 -11.20 -0.15 10.84
N MET A 9 -12.11 0.54 10.16
CA MET A 9 -11.84 1.85 9.57
C MET A 9 -12.25 2.93 10.57
N SER A 10 -11.27 3.49 11.28
CA SER A 10 -11.44 4.54 12.28
C SER A 10 -10.64 5.80 11.92
N ALA A 11 -10.80 6.87 12.71
CA ALA A 11 -9.99 8.08 12.54
C ALA A 11 -8.49 7.79 12.75
N GLU A 12 -8.18 6.90 13.70
CA GLU A 12 -6.83 6.44 13.99
C GLU A 12 -6.27 5.60 12.83
N SER A 13 -7.07 4.69 12.24
CA SER A 13 -6.62 3.92 11.08
C SER A 13 -6.36 4.84 9.89
N ALA A 14 -7.20 5.85 9.67
CA ALA A 14 -6.99 6.86 8.63
C ALA A 14 -5.74 7.71 8.90
N ALA A 15 -5.44 8.03 10.16
CA ALA A 15 -4.19 8.71 10.53
C ALA A 15 -2.96 7.84 10.30
N ALA A 16 -3.01 6.56 10.65
CA ALA A 16 -1.95 5.59 10.40
C ALA A 16 -1.70 5.44 8.88
N GLN A 17 -2.75 5.36 8.07
CA GLN A 17 -2.62 5.29 6.61
C GLN A 17 -1.91 6.50 6.00
N ARG A 18 -2.10 7.71 6.56
CA ARG A 18 -1.42 8.93 6.09
C ARG A 18 0.10 8.91 6.32
N VAL A 19 0.56 8.26 7.39
CA VAL A 19 2.00 8.17 7.70
C VAL A 19 2.64 6.91 7.16
N LEU A 20 1.86 5.93 6.72
CA LEU A 20 2.35 4.66 6.19
C LEU A 20 3.42 4.79 5.08
N PRO A 21 3.35 5.75 4.13
CA PRO A 21 4.41 5.94 3.15
C PRO A 21 5.79 6.23 3.76
N THR A 22 5.85 6.89 4.92
CA THR A 22 7.11 7.35 5.52
C THR A 22 7.92 6.22 6.16
N ILE A 23 7.30 5.06 6.38
CA ILE A 23 7.94 3.90 7.02
C ILE A 23 8.30 2.78 6.04
N GLN A 24 7.91 2.89 4.77
CA GLN A 24 8.20 1.88 3.77
C GLN A 24 9.71 1.77 3.53
N GLY A 25 10.25 0.54 3.54
CA GLY A 25 11.66 0.27 3.30
C GLY A 25 12.58 0.48 4.50
N LEU A 26 12.08 1.07 5.60
CA LEU A 26 12.86 1.21 6.83
C LEU A 26 13.21 -0.17 7.40
N GLY A 27 14.50 -0.42 7.63
CA GLY A 27 14.97 -1.71 8.11
C GLY A 27 14.70 -2.88 7.14
N SER A 28 14.60 -2.60 5.84
CA SER A 28 14.26 -3.60 4.82
C SER A 28 12.86 -4.23 5.00
N VAL A 29 11.95 -3.53 5.69
CA VAL A 29 10.57 -3.97 5.90
C VAL A 29 9.63 -3.16 5.01
N TRP A 30 8.68 -3.86 4.40
CA TRP A 30 7.64 -3.27 3.57
C TRP A 30 6.27 -3.75 4.03
N HIS A 31 5.29 -2.84 4.04
CA HIS A 31 3.92 -3.13 4.44
C HIS A 31 2.99 -3.06 3.22
N CYS A 32 2.09 -4.03 3.09
CA CYS A 32 1.01 -4.04 2.10
C CYS A 32 -0.20 -4.83 2.63
N GLY A 33 -1.37 -4.58 2.06
CA GLY A 33 -2.61 -5.28 2.40
C GLY A 33 -3.85 -4.39 2.25
N ALA A 34 -5.03 -4.99 2.43
CA ALA A 34 -6.31 -4.30 2.30
C ALA A 34 -6.45 -3.08 3.24
N TRP A 35 -5.83 -3.15 4.41
CA TRP A 35 -5.81 -2.08 5.41
C TRP A 35 -4.95 -0.86 5.02
N CYS A 36 -4.20 -0.94 3.91
CA CYS A 36 -3.48 0.21 3.34
C CYS A 36 -4.39 1.13 2.49
N GLY A 37 -5.67 0.77 2.36
CA GLY A 37 -6.71 1.54 1.68
C GLY A 37 -8.05 1.43 2.42
N TYR A 38 -9.14 1.13 1.71
CA TYR A 38 -10.47 1.03 2.32
C TYR A 38 -10.86 -0.36 2.83
N GLY A 39 -9.94 -1.33 2.79
CA GLY A 39 -10.20 -2.69 3.25
C GLY A 39 -10.72 -3.63 2.17
N PHE A 40 -10.72 -3.23 0.90
CA PHE A 40 -11.16 -4.08 -0.21
C PHE A 40 -10.03 -4.95 -0.77
N HIS A 41 -10.39 -5.94 -1.59
CA HIS A 41 -9.43 -6.83 -2.25
C HIS A 41 -8.49 -6.05 -3.18
N GLU A 42 -9.04 -5.04 -3.85
CA GLU A 42 -8.34 -4.14 -4.75
C GLU A 42 -7.25 -3.37 -4.01
N ASP A 43 -7.50 -2.88 -2.78
CA ASP A 43 -6.49 -2.18 -1.98
C ASP A 43 -5.31 -3.12 -1.61
N GLY A 44 -5.62 -4.39 -1.35
CA GLY A 44 -4.61 -5.43 -1.13
C GLY A 44 -3.76 -5.70 -2.37
N ALA A 45 -4.40 -5.88 -3.53
CA ALA A 45 -3.70 -6.12 -4.80
C ALA A 45 -2.82 -4.92 -5.19
N GLU A 46 -3.37 -3.72 -5.07
CA GLU A 46 -2.72 -2.45 -5.39
C GLU A 46 -1.51 -2.15 -4.50
N SER A 47 -1.63 -2.36 -3.19
CA SER A 47 -0.51 -2.17 -2.26
C SER A 47 0.56 -3.25 -2.41
N GLY A 48 0.16 -4.49 -2.68
CA GLY A 48 1.09 -5.59 -2.97
C GLY A 48 1.91 -5.33 -4.24
N LEU A 49 1.27 -4.86 -5.31
CA LEU A 49 1.97 -4.49 -6.54
C LEU A 49 3.01 -3.39 -6.29
N ALA A 50 2.63 -2.35 -5.53
CA ALA A 50 3.52 -1.25 -5.21
C ALA A 50 4.77 -1.69 -4.42
N VAL A 51 4.59 -2.57 -3.44
CA VAL A 51 5.71 -3.17 -2.69
C VAL A 51 6.57 -4.05 -3.61
N GLY A 52 5.95 -4.87 -4.45
CA GLY A 52 6.66 -5.71 -5.41
C GLY A 52 7.55 -4.88 -6.36
N GLN A 53 7.03 -3.76 -6.85
CA GLN A 53 7.80 -2.81 -7.68
C GLN A 53 8.94 -2.13 -6.91
N ALA A 54 8.69 -1.74 -5.65
CA ALA A 54 9.73 -1.13 -4.81
C ALA A 54 10.86 -2.12 -4.45
N LEU A 55 10.56 -3.42 -4.44
CA LEU A 55 11.53 -4.51 -4.31
C LEU A 55 12.24 -4.87 -5.63
N GLY A 56 11.97 -4.13 -6.72
CA GLY A 56 12.62 -4.34 -8.02
C GLY A 56 11.88 -5.30 -8.95
N GLY A 57 10.68 -5.76 -8.58
CA GLY A 57 9.80 -6.50 -9.48
C GLY A 57 9.22 -5.59 -10.57
N ASP A 58 8.84 -6.21 -11.69
CA ASP A 58 8.21 -5.49 -12.80
C ASP A 58 7.03 -6.30 -13.34
N VAL A 59 6.06 -5.60 -13.92
CA VAL A 59 4.89 -6.20 -14.57
C VAL A 59 4.69 -5.57 -15.95
N PRO A 60 4.37 -6.37 -16.99
CA PRO A 60 4.20 -5.86 -18.35
C PRO A 60 2.84 -5.19 -18.59
N TRP A 61 2.12 -4.79 -17.54
CA TRP A 61 0.81 -4.14 -17.63
C TRP A 61 0.75 -2.92 -16.70
N GLU A 62 -0.03 -1.92 -17.11
CA GLU A 62 -0.25 -0.72 -16.31
C GLU A 62 -1.46 -0.88 -15.38
N LEU A 63 -1.30 -0.45 -14.13
CA LEU A 63 -2.41 -0.39 -13.18
C LEU A 63 -3.15 0.94 -13.33
N ILE A 64 -4.37 0.89 -13.89
CA ILE A 64 -5.23 2.07 -14.01
C ILE A 64 -5.99 2.29 -12.70
N ARG A 65 -5.72 3.42 -12.01
CA ARG A 65 -6.42 3.79 -10.78
C ARG A 65 -7.63 4.68 -11.03
N ARG A 66 -8.66 4.55 -10.19
CA ARG A 66 -9.73 5.55 -10.08
C ARG A 66 -9.22 6.76 -9.31
N VAL A 67 -9.50 7.95 -9.85
CA VAL A 67 -8.96 9.26 -9.42
C VAL A 67 -9.51 9.74 -8.05
N ASP A 68 -10.54 9.09 -7.51
CA ASP A 68 -11.29 9.54 -6.34
C ASP A 68 -10.84 8.95 -4.99
N ARG A 69 -9.79 8.13 -4.95
CA ARG A 69 -9.31 7.54 -3.68
C ARG A 69 -8.20 8.39 -3.02
N PRO A 70 -8.26 8.61 -1.69
CA PRO A 70 -7.20 9.27 -0.95
C PRO A 70 -5.91 8.47 -1.13
N ALA A 71 -4.79 9.20 -1.17
CA ALA A 71 -3.44 8.69 -1.37
C ALA A 71 -3.18 7.41 -0.57
N SER A 72 -3.39 6.25 -1.21
CA SER A 72 -2.91 4.98 -0.71
C SER A 72 -1.38 5.02 -0.80
N ILE A 73 -0.74 4.17 0.00
CA ILE A 73 0.71 3.91 0.17
C ILE A 73 1.61 4.00 -1.08
N VAL A 74 1.03 4.08 -2.28
CA VAL A 74 1.64 3.94 -3.60
C VAL A 74 2.00 5.28 -4.26
N THR A 75 1.63 6.43 -3.68
CA THR A 75 1.86 7.72 -4.37
C THR A 75 3.31 8.19 -4.40
N GLU A 76 4.22 7.60 -3.61
CA GLU A 76 5.62 8.05 -3.56
C GLU A 76 6.69 6.94 -3.69
N THR A 77 6.33 5.68 -3.95
CA THR A 77 7.34 4.64 -4.23
C THR A 77 8.04 4.81 -5.58
N ALA A 78 7.58 5.71 -6.45
CA ALA A 78 8.25 6.05 -7.71
C ALA A 78 9.60 6.78 -7.51
N ARG A 79 9.98 7.18 -6.29
CA ARG A 79 11.27 7.85 -6.01
C ARG A 79 12.23 7.11 -5.08
N ALA A 80 12.00 5.84 -4.78
CA ALA A 80 12.96 5.04 -4.00
C ALA A 80 14.20 4.57 -4.80
N LYS A 81 14.48 5.17 -5.97
CA LYS A 81 15.69 4.91 -6.76
C LYS A 81 16.90 5.79 -6.39
N GLU A 82 16.78 6.71 -5.43
CA GLU A 82 17.85 7.69 -5.08
C GLU A 82 18.55 7.47 -3.74
N LEU A 83 18.39 6.32 -3.08
CA LEU A 83 19.06 6.01 -1.82
C LEU A 83 19.81 4.66 -1.86
N VAL A 84 20.67 4.48 -2.87
CA VAL A 84 21.88 3.64 -2.83
C VAL A 84 22.95 4.29 -3.70
#